data_AF-A0A4U0WEU7-F1
#
_entry.id   AF-A0A4U0WEU7-F1
#
_cell.length_a   1.000
_cell.length_b   1.000
_cell.length_c   1.000
_cell.angle_alpha   90.00
_cell.angle_beta   90.00
_cell.angle_gamma   90.00
#
_symmetry.space_group_name_H-M   'P 1'
#
loop_
_entity.id
_entity.type
_entity.pdbx_description
1 polymer ?
#
loop_
_entity_poly.entity_id
_entity_poly.type
_entity_poly.pdbx_seq_one_letter_code
_entity_poly.pdbx_strand_id
1 'polypeptide(L)'
;MAHSFEVGTKAWQPDPTEGWIASEVEQKIVDGDQVKLIFRLENGESKAITTTIAALQDDNNTTLPPLMNPAMLEASDDLTNLSHLNEPAVLQAIKLRYSQKEIYTYSGIVLIATNPFARVDSLYVPGMVQVYAGKQRASQAPHLFAIAEEAFTDMLRDNRNQTIVVSGESGAGKTVSAKYIMRYFATRESPDQPGSRSNGRADTMSETEEQILATNPIMEAFGNAKTTRNDNSSRFGKYIEIMFNKKTEIIGAKIRTYLLERSRLVFQPLKERNYHIFYQLVAGATDAEREELGLLPVEHFDYLNQGGAPVIDGVDDKVDFDATRDSLSRIGVNTDQQSQIFRILAA
;
A
#
# COMPACT_ATOMS: atom_id res chain seq x y z
N MET A 1 16.38 -12.39 29.68
CA MET A 1 16.81 -13.80 29.60
C MET A 1 18.22 -13.78 29.06
N ALA A 2 19.21 -14.37 29.74
CA ALA A 2 20.58 -14.31 29.26
C ALA A 2 20.69 -14.95 27.86
N HIS A 3 21.06 -14.16 26.86
CA HIS A 3 21.23 -14.56 25.47
C HIS A 3 22.54 -15.34 25.30
N SER A 4 22.65 -16.50 25.93
CA SER A 4 23.86 -17.32 25.83
C SER A 4 23.88 -18.06 24.50
N PHE A 5 24.78 -17.67 23.60
CA PHE A 5 25.15 -18.45 22.41
C PHE A 5 25.75 -19.78 22.84
N GLU A 6 24.89 -20.79 23.01
CA GLU A 6 25.27 -22.18 23.23
C GLU A 6 25.22 -22.97 21.91
N VAL A 7 25.85 -24.13 21.87
CA VAL A 7 25.76 -25.04 20.70
C VAL A 7 24.28 -25.35 20.42
N GLY A 8 23.88 -25.20 19.15
CA GLY A 8 22.48 -25.29 18.71
C GLY A 8 21.71 -23.96 18.70
N THR A 9 22.29 -22.88 19.23
CA THR A 9 21.66 -21.55 19.18
C THR A 9 21.66 -21.03 17.75
N LYS A 10 20.49 -20.58 17.29
CA LYS A 10 20.31 -20.04 15.95
C LYS A 10 20.46 -18.52 15.93
N ALA A 11 21.13 -18.01 14.89
CA ALA A 11 21.40 -16.58 14.72
C ALA A 11 21.43 -16.19 13.24
N TRP A 12 21.21 -14.91 12.97
CA TRP A 12 21.21 -14.32 11.64
C TRP A 12 22.59 -13.80 11.24
N GLN A 13 23.03 -14.11 10.03
CA GLN A 13 24.27 -13.59 9.46
C GLN A 13 23.95 -12.69 8.26
N PRO A 14 24.69 -11.59 8.03
CA PRO A 14 24.54 -10.80 6.81
C PRO A 14 24.84 -11.63 5.57
N ASP A 15 24.01 -11.51 4.55
CA ASP A 15 24.18 -12.15 3.24
C ASP A 15 24.03 -11.10 2.12
N PRO A 16 24.95 -11.03 1.14
CA PRO A 16 24.88 -10.05 0.06
C PRO A 16 23.67 -10.18 -0.87
N THR A 17 23.03 -11.35 -0.92
CA THR A 17 21.94 -11.67 -1.86
C THR A 17 20.58 -11.62 -1.18
N GLU A 18 20.44 -12.30 -0.04
CA GLU A 18 19.20 -12.43 0.72
C GLU A 18 19.07 -11.35 1.82
N GLY A 19 20.10 -10.54 2.03
CA GLY A 19 20.23 -9.60 3.14
C GLY A 19 20.67 -10.31 4.42
N TRP A 20 19.97 -11.38 4.80
CA TRP A 20 20.24 -12.18 5.99
C TRP A 20 20.06 -13.69 5.72
N ILE A 21 20.96 -14.51 6.27
CA ILE A 21 20.91 -15.97 6.19
C ILE A 21 20.93 -16.60 7.59
N ALA A 22 20.21 -17.71 7.74
CA ALA A 22 20.17 -18.46 8.99
C ALA A 22 21.52 -19.12 9.27
N SER A 23 21.88 -19.20 10.54
CA SER A 23 23.07 -19.91 11.02
C SER A 23 22.82 -20.52 12.39
N GLU A 24 23.62 -21.53 12.73
CA GLU A 24 23.56 -22.23 14.01
C GLU A 24 24.95 -22.33 14.62
N VAL A 25 25.07 -22.13 15.93
CA VAL A 25 26.34 -22.36 16.65
C VAL A 25 26.66 -23.85 16.63
N GLU A 26 27.67 -24.22 15.85
CA GLU A 26 28.16 -25.59 15.73
C GLU A 26 29.17 -25.90 16.84
N GLN A 27 30.02 -24.92 17.20
CA GLN A 27 31.01 -25.07 18.27
C GLN A 27 31.18 -23.78 19.06
N LYS A 28 31.42 -23.94 20.37
CA LYS A 28 31.78 -22.88 21.30
C LYS A 28 33.04 -23.30 22.05
N ILE A 29 34.11 -22.52 21.88
CA ILE A 29 35.41 -22.76 22.52
C ILE A 29 35.67 -21.60 23.48
N VAL A 30 35.86 -21.90 24.76
CA VAL A 30 36.15 -20.91 25.80
C VAL A 30 37.60 -21.07 26.24
N ASP A 31 38.37 -19.98 26.16
CA ASP A 31 39.77 -19.90 26.61
C ASP A 31 39.95 -18.67 27.50
N GLY A 32 39.89 -18.88 28.81
CA GLY A 32 39.88 -17.80 29.79
C GLY A 32 38.67 -16.87 29.60
N ASP A 33 38.94 -15.60 29.30
CA ASP A 33 37.91 -14.59 29.02
C ASP A 33 37.48 -14.54 27.54
N GLN A 34 38.24 -15.18 26.63
CA GLN A 34 37.89 -15.23 25.22
C GLN A 34 36.95 -16.40 24.91
N VAL A 35 35.97 -16.14 24.06
CA VAL A 35 35.05 -17.14 23.53
C VAL A 35 35.07 -17.09 22.02
N LYS A 36 35.37 -18.22 21.38
CA LYS A 36 35.28 -18.41 19.93
C LYS A 36 34.04 -19.21 19.60
N LEU A 37 33.12 -18.60 18.86
CA LEU A 37 31.92 -19.21 18.32
C LEU A 37 32.15 -19.58 16.86
N ILE A 38 31.81 -20.79 16.47
CA ILE A 38 31.82 -21.25 15.08
C ILE A 38 30.38 -21.51 14.68
N PHE A 39 29.90 -20.75 13.70
CA PHE A 39 28.57 -20.86 13.14
C PHE A 39 28.61 -21.67 11.85
N ARG A 40 27.66 -22.59 11.68
CA ARG A 40 27.32 -23.21 10.41
C ARG A 40 26.18 -22.41 9.77
N LEU A 41 26.40 -21.88 8.58
CA LEU A 41 25.39 -21.16 7.81
C LEU A 41 24.55 -22.15 6.98
N GLU A 42 23.33 -21.75 6.63
CA GLU A 42 22.42 -22.57 5.81
C GLU A 42 22.97 -22.86 4.40
N ASN A 43 23.83 -21.98 3.87
CA ASN A 43 24.54 -22.20 2.60
C ASN A 43 25.69 -23.22 2.70
N GLY A 44 25.94 -23.78 3.88
CA GLY A 44 27.00 -24.77 4.16
C GLY A 44 28.34 -24.17 4.61
N GLU A 45 28.53 -22.85 4.48
CA GLU A 45 29.73 -22.16 4.92
C GLU A 45 29.84 -22.12 6.45
N SER A 46 31.06 -21.90 6.95
CA SER A 46 31.32 -21.73 8.37
C SER A 46 31.88 -20.35 8.65
N LYS A 47 31.37 -19.68 9.69
CA LYS A 47 31.83 -18.35 10.11
C LYS A 47 32.25 -18.39 11.57
N ALA A 48 33.48 -17.96 11.85
CA ALA A 48 34.00 -17.88 13.22
C ALA A 48 33.92 -16.44 13.73
N ILE A 49 33.47 -16.27 14.98
CA ILE A 49 33.43 -14.99 15.69
C ILE A 49 34.14 -15.17 17.02
N THR A 50 35.11 -14.32 17.31
CA THR A 50 35.78 -14.26 18.61
C THR A 50 35.21 -13.09 19.41
N THR A 51 34.82 -13.35 20.65
CA THR A 51 34.23 -12.39 21.58
C THR A 51 34.73 -12.67 23.00
N THR A 52 34.21 -11.99 24.03
CA THR A 52 34.52 -12.25 25.45
C THR A 52 33.30 -12.72 26.23
N ILE A 53 33.52 -13.30 27.41
CA ILE A 53 32.40 -13.73 28.30
C ILE A 53 31.52 -12.54 28.66
N ALA A 54 32.11 -11.39 28.97
CA ALA A 54 31.37 -10.16 29.25
C ALA A 54 30.55 -9.68 28.05
N ALA A 55 31.11 -9.77 26.84
CA ALA A 55 30.47 -9.33 25.61
C ALA A 55 29.31 -10.24 25.16
N LEU A 56 29.26 -11.50 25.62
CA LEU A 56 28.11 -12.41 25.43
C LEU A 56 26.93 -12.10 26.34
N GLN A 57 27.16 -11.37 27.44
CA GLN A 57 26.12 -10.98 28.38
C GLN A 57 25.56 -9.59 28.10
N ASP A 58 26.17 -8.86 27.16
CA ASP A 58 25.69 -7.55 26.72
C ASP A 58 24.65 -7.71 25.61
N ASP A 59 23.39 -7.48 25.97
CA ASP A 59 22.24 -7.56 25.06
C ASP A 59 22.30 -6.55 23.90
N ASN A 60 23.10 -5.47 24.03
CA ASN A 60 23.26 -4.43 23.01
C ASN A 60 24.53 -4.58 22.16
N ASN A 61 25.21 -5.72 22.25
CA ASN A 61 26.45 -5.93 21.53
C ASN A 61 26.21 -6.12 20.02
N THR A 62 26.51 -5.07 19.25
CA THR A 62 26.37 -5.05 17.78
C THR A 62 27.40 -5.92 17.05
N THR A 63 28.42 -6.45 17.74
CA THR A 63 29.40 -7.36 17.13
C THR A 63 28.91 -8.81 17.07
N LEU A 64 27.87 -9.15 17.84
CA LEU A 64 27.26 -10.48 17.82
C LEU A 64 26.11 -10.51 16.81
N PRO A 65 25.92 -11.65 16.11
CA PRO A 65 24.83 -11.81 15.16
C PRO A 65 23.47 -11.77 15.89
N PRO A 66 22.42 -11.14 15.34
CA PRO A 66 21.11 -11.13 15.98
C PRO A 66 20.56 -12.55 16.15
N LEU A 67 19.97 -12.85 17.31
CA LEU A 67 19.37 -14.16 17.56
C LEU A 67 18.12 -14.40 16.70
N MET A 68 17.93 -15.67 16.32
CA MET A 68 16.72 -16.13 15.63
C MET A 68 15.61 -16.41 16.64
N ASN A 69 14.36 -16.15 16.23
CA ASN A 69 13.20 -16.56 16.99
C ASN A 69 12.97 -18.08 16.85
N PRO A 70 12.28 -18.73 17.80
CA PRO A 70 11.81 -20.10 17.62
C PRO A 70 10.87 -20.21 16.41
N ALA A 71 10.94 -21.32 15.66
CA ALA A 71 10.15 -21.54 14.44
C ALA A 71 8.63 -21.32 14.61
N MET A 72 8.08 -21.60 15.79
CA MET A 72 6.66 -21.37 16.10
C MET A 72 6.26 -19.88 16.07
N LEU A 73 7.20 -18.97 16.31
CA LEU A 73 6.94 -17.52 16.34
C LEU A 73 7.34 -16.83 15.02
N GLU A 74 8.05 -17.51 14.12
CA GLU A 74 8.62 -16.89 12.92
C GLU A 74 7.58 -16.36 11.93
N ALA A 75 6.33 -16.83 11.96
CA ALA A 75 5.26 -16.37 11.06
C ALA A 75 4.12 -15.62 11.79
N SER A 76 4.42 -14.99 12.93
CA SER A 76 3.41 -14.33 13.77
C SER A 76 2.61 -13.25 13.03
N ASP A 77 1.30 -13.18 13.31
CA ASP A 77 0.40 -12.13 12.80
C ASP A 77 0.76 -10.73 13.31
N ASP A 78 1.37 -10.63 14.51
CA ASP A 78 1.88 -9.39 15.09
C ASP A 78 3.33 -9.54 15.50
N LEU A 79 4.19 -8.72 14.88
CA LEU A 79 5.63 -8.73 15.10
C LEU A 79 6.02 -8.40 16.55
N THR A 80 5.14 -7.80 17.35
CA THR A 80 5.41 -7.58 18.79
C THR A 80 5.45 -8.87 19.60
N ASN A 81 4.96 -9.99 19.06
CA ASN A 81 5.00 -11.31 19.72
C ASN A 81 6.35 -12.02 19.54
N LEU A 82 7.27 -11.47 18.75
CA LEU A 82 8.61 -12.03 18.58
C LEU A 82 9.41 -11.90 19.89
N SER A 83 10.13 -12.96 20.25
CA SER A 83 11.02 -12.96 21.42
C SER A 83 12.24 -12.07 21.19
N HIS A 84 12.78 -12.09 19.97
CA HIS A 84 13.86 -11.23 19.53
C HIS A 84 13.33 -10.33 18.41
N LEU A 85 13.10 -9.06 18.72
CA LEU A 85 12.68 -8.06 17.74
C LEU A 85 13.92 -7.38 17.16
N ASN A 86 14.37 -7.89 16.01
CA ASN A 86 15.50 -7.36 15.25
C ASN A 86 15.15 -7.33 13.76
N GLU A 87 15.94 -6.58 12.98
CA GLU A 87 15.72 -6.43 11.53
C GLU A 87 15.55 -7.77 10.79
N PRO A 88 16.45 -8.78 10.95
CA PRO A 88 16.27 -10.04 10.24
C PRO A 88 15.04 -10.84 10.68
N ALA A 89 14.64 -10.77 11.96
CA ALA A 89 13.42 -11.41 12.42
C ALA A 89 12.16 -10.80 11.78
N VAL A 90 12.13 -9.46 11.63
CA VAL A 90 11.04 -8.76 10.95
C VAL A 90 11.00 -9.15 9.47
N LEU A 91 12.16 -9.12 8.78
CA LEU A 91 12.27 -9.50 7.38
C LEU A 91 11.81 -10.95 7.15
N GLN A 92 12.27 -11.89 7.98
CA GLN A 92 11.92 -13.30 7.89
C GLN A 92 10.41 -13.51 8.09
N ALA A 93 9.82 -12.86 9.09
CA ALA A 93 8.39 -13.01 9.35
C ALA A 93 7.54 -12.52 8.18
N ILE A 94 7.86 -11.35 7.63
CA ILE A 94 7.17 -10.83 6.45
C ILE A 94 7.39 -11.74 5.24
N LYS A 95 8.62 -12.24 5.03
CA LYS A 95 8.97 -13.15 3.92
C LYS A 95 8.16 -14.46 3.99
N LEU A 96 8.11 -15.10 5.16
CA LEU A 96 7.36 -16.34 5.37
C LEU A 96 5.86 -16.14 5.15
N ARG A 97 5.27 -15.11 5.75
CA ARG A 97 3.84 -14.79 5.58
C ARG A 97 3.49 -14.47 4.13
N TYR A 98 4.32 -13.66 3.47
CA TYR A 98 4.15 -13.35 2.06
C TYR A 98 4.20 -14.61 1.18
N SER A 99 5.10 -15.56 1.48
CA SER A 99 5.16 -16.84 0.76
C SER A 99 3.89 -17.69 0.93
N GLN A 100 3.17 -17.51 2.05
CA GLN A 100 1.88 -18.11 2.34
C GLN A 100 0.70 -17.29 1.76
N LYS A 101 0.98 -16.24 0.99
CA LYS A 101 0.02 -15.28 0.41
C LYS A 101 -0.69 -14.42 1.45
N GLU A 102 -0.12 -14.31 2.65
CA GLU A 102 -0.57 -13.40 3.70
C GLU A 102 0.16 -12.07 3.57
N ILE A 103 -0.49 -11.10 2.94
CA ILE A 103 0.15 -9.81 2.60
C ILE A 103 0.09 -8.78 3.73
N TYR A 104 -0.67 -9.06 4.78
CA TYR A 104 -0.91 -8.16 5.91
C TYR A 104 -0.27 -8.73 7.18
N THR A 105 0.45 -7.88 7.90
CA THR A 105 1.10 -8.22 9.18
C THR A 105 1.02 -7.02 10.11
N TYR A 106 0.63 -7.22 11.37
CA TYR A 106 0.69 -6.16 12.37
C TYR A 106 2.13 -5.94 12.86
N SER A 107 2.43 -4.70 13.17
CA SER A 107 3.61 -4.28 13.91
C SER A 107 3.14 -3.32 15.00
N GLY A 108 2.57 -3.89 16.06
CA GLY A 108 1.93 -3.16 17.14
C GLY A 108 0.74 -2.33 16.63
N ILE A 109 0.92 -1.01 16.50
CA ILE A 109 -0.12 -0.08 16.01
C ILE A 109 -0.09 0.11 14.49
N VAL A 110 0.96 -0.34 13.81
CA VAL A 110 1.12 -0.19 12.37
C VAL A 110 0.67 -1.47 11.68
N LEU A 111 0.03 -1.34 10.51
CA LEU A 111 -0.22 -2.45 9.60
C LEU A 111 0.80 -2.40 8.46
N ILE A 112 1.57 -3.47 8.30
CA ILE A 112 2.45 -3.68 7.16
C ILE A 112 1.63 -4.36 6.05
N ALA A 113 1.67 -3.78 4.85
CA ALA A 113 0.99 -4.27 3.67
C ALA A 113 2.03 -4.49 2.55
N THR A 114 2.26 -5.75 2.18
CA THR A 114 3.21 -6.11 1.12
C THR A 114 2.47 -6.26 -0.20
N ASN A 115 2.88 -5.54 -1.25
CA ASN A 115 2.19 -5.58 -2.54
C ASN A 115 2.37 -6.96 -3.22
N PRO A 116 1.29 -7.73 -3.47
CA PRO A 116 1.38 -9.05 -4.11
C PRO A 116 1.65 -9.00 -5.62
N PHE A 117 1.50 -7.84 -6.28
CA PHE A 117 1.48 -7.70 -7.75
C PHE A 117 0.51 -8.66 -8.47
N ALA A 118 -0.46 -9.20 -7.74
CA ALA A 118 -1.44 -10.16 -8.20
C ALA A 118 -2.76 -9.92 -7.49
N ARG A 119 -3.87 -10.31 -8.12
CA ARG A 119 -5.17 -10.35 -7.44
C ARG A 119 -5.16 -11.48 -6.42
N VAL A 120 -5.50 -11.14 -5.18
CA VAL A 120 -5.66 -12.12 -4.10
C VAL A 120 -7.15 -12.21 -3.80
N ASP A 121 -7.85 -13.02 -4.60
CA ASP A 121 -9.32 -13.05 -4.65
C ASP A 121 -9.96 -13.39 -3.29
N SER A 122 -9.25 -14.10 -2.41
CA SER A 122 -9.70 -14.47 -1.07
C SER A 122 -9.77 -13.31 -0.07
N LEU A 123 -9.03 -12.21 -0.29
CA LEU A 123 -8.93 -11.12 0.70
C LEU A 123 -10.10 -10.14 0.68
N TYR A 124 -10.76 -9.97 -0.47
CA TYR A 124 -11.81 -8.95 -0.65
C TYR A 124 -13.12 -9.52 -1.19
N VAL A 125 -13.42 -10.76 -0.80
CA VAL A 125 -14.66 -11.43 -1.15
C VAL A 125 -15.89 -10.69 -0.61
N PRO A 126 -17.06 -10.80 -1.28
CA PRO A 126 -18.33 -10.35 -0.70
C PRO A 126 -18.52 -10.96 0.69
N GLY A 127 -18.88 -10.14 1.68
CA GLY A 127 -19.01 -10.59 3.07
C GLY A 127 -17.79 -10.36 3.96
N MET A 128 -16.60 -10.08 3.40
CA MET A 128 -15.38 -9.90 4.21
C MET A 128 -15.49 -8.67 5.14
N VAL A 129 -16.23 -7.64 4.74
CA VAL A 129 -16.47 -6.45 5.58
C VAL A 129 -17.14 -6.83 6.90
N GLN A 130 -18.13 -7.74 6.84
CA GLN A 130 -18.90 -8.24 7.98
C GLN A 130 -18.04 -9.11 8.91
N VAL A 131 -16.98 -9.76 8.39
CA VAL A 131 -16.04 -10.50 9.23
C VAL A 131 -15.31 -9.57 10.21
N TYR A 132 -15.03 -8.33 9.81
CA TYR A 132 -14.30 -7.36 10.65
C TYR A 132 -15.23 -6.38 11.39
N ALA A 133 -16.43 -6.11 10.86
CA ALA A 133 -17.36 -5.17 11.48
C ALA A 133 -17.73 -5.55 12.93
N GLY A 134 -17.65 -4.58 13.84
CA GLY A 134 -17.95 -4.74 15.27
C GLY A 134 -16.89 -5.50 16.06
N LYS A 135 -15.79 -5.93 15.45
CA LYS A 135 -14.77 -6.73 16.13
C LYS A 135 -13.54 -5.90 16.49
N GLN A 136 -12.95 -6.22 17.64
CA GLN A 136 -11.70 -5.60 18.07
C GLN A 136 -10.53 -6.11 17.24
N ARG A 137 -9.66 -5.19 16.80
CA ARG A 137 -8.46 -5.48 16.00
C ARG A 137 -7.62 -6.62 16.57
N ALA A 138 -7.40 -6.62 17.88
CA ALA A 138 -6.57 -7.61 18.57
C ALA A 138 -7.09 -9.06 18.50
N SER A 139 -8.38 -9.25 18.17
CA SER A 139 -8.97 -10.58 18.01
C SER A 139 -9.06 -11.06 16.56
N GLN A 140 -8.68 -10.21 15.60
CA GLN A 140 -8.81 -10.48 14.18
C GLN A 140 -7.44 -10.59 13.51
N ALA A 141 -7.37 -11.38 12.44
CA ALA A 141 -6.19 -11.46 11.60
C ALA A 141 -5.82 -10.08 11.01
N PRO A 142 -4.55 -9.84 10.65
CA PRO A 142 -4.12 -8.59 10.04
C PRO A 142 -4.87 -8.28 8.75
N HIS A 143 -5.52 -7.12 8.68
CA HIS A 143 -6.22 -6.68 7.48
C HIS A 143 -6.49 -5.17 7.47
N LEU A 144 -6.59 -4.56 6.28
CA LEU A 144 -6.98 -3.14 6.16
C LEU A 144 -8.34 -2.83 6.79
N PHE A 145 -9.27 -3.78 6.71
CA PHE A 145 -10.61 -3.62 7.31
C PHE A 145 -10.56 -3.59 8.83
N ALA A 146 -9.59 -4.24 9.47
CA ALA A 146 -9.40 -4.13 10.91
C ALA A 146 -8.97 -2.72 11.32
N ILE A 147 -8.07 -2.09 10.54
CA ILE A 147 -7.66 -0.69 10.76
C ILE A 147 -8.82 0.29 10.51
N ALA A 148 -9.62 0.05 9.47
CA ALA A 148 -10.81 0.84 9.19
C ALA A 148 -11.86 0.70 10.32
N GLU A 149 -12.07 -0.52 10.83
CA GLU A 149 -13.01 -0.77 11.93
C GLU A 149 -12.56 -0.13 13.24
N GLU A 150 -11.27 -0.26 13.57
CA GLU A 150 -10.67 0.37 14.76
C GLU A 150 -10.86 1.88 14.70
N ALA A 151 -10.49 2.52 13.57
CA ALA A 151 -10.69 3.95 13.38
C ALA A 151 -12.17 4.35 13.51
N PHE A 152 -13.10 3.64 12.88
CA PHE A 152 -14.51 4.00 13.01
C PHE A 152 -15.03 3.80 14.45
N THR A 153 -14.65 2.71 15.11
CA THR A 153 -15.07 2.44 16.48
C THR A 153 -14.52 3.50 17.44
N ASP A 154 -13.26 3.89 17.29
CA ASP A 154 -12.65 4.96 18.06
C ASP A 154 -13.31 6.33 17.78
N MET A 155 -13.68 6.60 16.51
CA MET A 155 -14.47 7.78 16.16
C MET A 155 -15.79 7.85 16.93
N LEU A 156 -16.52 6.73 17.03
CA LEU A 156 -17.79 6.66 17.76
C LEU A 156 -17.62 6.71 19.28
N ARG A 157 -16.65 5.96 19.80
CA ARG A 157 -16.37 5.86 21.24
C ARG A 157 -15.91 7.21 21.80
N ASP A 158 -14.97 7.84 21.13
CA ASP A 158 -14.30 9.04 21.64
C ASP A 158 -14.92 10.34 21.10
N ASN A 159 -15.87 10.24 20.16
CA ASN A 159 -16.50 11.36 19.45
C ASN A 159 -15.47 12.34 18.88
N ARG A 160 -14.41 11.79 18.27
CA ARG A 160 -13.27 12.52 17.71
C ARG A 160 -12.99 12.09 16.28
N ASN A 161 -12.61 13.05 15.45
CA ASN A 161 -12.18 12.79 14.08
C ASN A 161 -10.94 11.89 14.07
N GLN A 162 -10.89 10.96 13.13
CA GLN A 162 -9.81 9.99 12.98
C GLN A 162 -9.05 10.22 11.68
N THR A 163 -7.82 9.74 11.61
CA THR A 163 -6.99 9.84 10.40
C THR A 163 -6.25 8.53 10.18
N ILE A 164 -6.44 7.95 9.00
CA ILE A 164 -5.68 6.79 8.55
C ILE A 164 -4.60 7.29 7.60
N VAL A 165 -3.33 7.07 7.95
CA VAL A 165 -2.18 7.47 7.15
C VAL A 165 -1.63 6.26 6.42
N VAL A 166 -1.64 6.29 5.08
CA VAL A 166 -1.05 5.25 4.24
C VAL A 166 0.25 5.77 3.64
N SER A 167 1.38 5.15 4.00
CA SER A 167 2.71 5.56 3.56
C SER A 167 3.43 4.41 2.84
N GLY A 168 4.51 4.73 2.12
CA GLY A 168 5.29 3.79 1.33
C GLY A 168 5.79 4.38 0.02
N GLU A 169 6.72 3.70 -0.63
CA GLU A 169 7.29 4.13 -1.91
C GLU A 169 6.26 4.09 -3.06
N SER A 170 6.61 4.67 -4.22
CA SER A 170 5.77 4.55 -5.41
C SER A 170 5.63 3.08 -5.82
N GLY A 171 4.42 2.63 -6.14
CA GLY A 171 4.14 1.23 -6.44
C GLY A 171 3.88 0.34 -5.21
N ALA A 172 4.02 0.84 -3.98
CA ALA A 172 3.81 0.04 -2.76
C ALA A 172 2.33 -0.35 -2.49
N GLY A 173 1.36 0.18 -3.25
CA GLY A 173 -0.06 -0.15 -3.10
C GLY A 173 -0.91 0.87 -2.32
N LYS A 174 -0.36 2.04 -1.96
CA LYS A 174 -1.06 3.08 -1.16
C LYS A 174 -2.47 3.43 -1.66
N THR A 175 -2.61 3.70 -2.96
CA THR A 175 -3.88 4.08 -3.58
C THR A 175 -4.91 2.95 -3.50
N VAL A 176 -4.46 1.71 -3.72
CA VAL A 176 -5.30 0.51 -3.62
C VAL A 176 -5.77 0.31 -2.17
N SER A 177 -4.88 0.46 -1.19
CA SER A 177 -5.24 0.37 0.23
C SER A 177 -6.28 1.42 0.62
N ALA A 178 -6.08 2.68 0.22
CA ALA A 178 -7.05 3.75 0.48
C ALA A 178 -8.42 3.46 -0.16
N LYS A 179 -8.45 2.89 -1.39
CA LYS A 179 -9.69 2.48 -2.05
C LYS A 179 -10.44 1.41 -1.25
N TYR A 180 -9.74 0.40 -0.73
CA TYR A 180 -10.38 -0.64 0.09
C TYR A 180 -10.87 -0.11 1.44
N ILE A 181 -10.13 0.81 2.07
CA ILE A 181 -10.60 1.49 3.29
C ILE A 181 -11.87 2.30 3.02
N MET A 182 -11.93 3.05 1.91
CA MET A 182 -13.14 3.78 1.51
C MET A 182 -14.32 2.83 1.26
N ARG A 183 -14.07 1.73 0.54
CA ARG A 183 -15.07 0.68 0.30
C ARG A 183 -15.61 0.12 1.62
N TYR A 184 -14.75 -0.11 2.60
CA TYR A 184 -15.16 -0.59 3.92
C TYR A 184 -16.20 0.34 4.56
N PHE A 185 -15.91 1.64 4.62
CA PHE A 185 -16.84 2.62 5.22
C PHE A 185 -18.17 2.72 4.47
N ALA A 186 -18.14 2.62 3.14
CA ALA A 186 -19.34 2.62 2.31
C ALA A 186 -20.23 1.40 2.57
N THR A 187 -19.64 0.20 2.58
CA THR A 187 -20.41 -1.05 2.66
C THR A 187 -20.66 -1.56 4.08
N ARG A 188 -20.05 -0.96 5.10
CA ARG A 188 -20.18 -1.44 6.48
C ARG A 188 -21.61 -1.27 7.01
N GLU A 189 -22.23 -2.38 7.38
CA GLU A 189 -23.50 -2.38 8.11
C GLU A 189 -23.29 -2.32 9.63
N SER A 190 -24.30 -1.84 10.36
CA SER A 190 -24.30 -1.92 11.83
C SER A 190 -24.46 -3.38 12.26
N PRO A 191 -23.60 -3.91 13.15
CA PRO A 191 -23.76 -5.27 13.69
C PRO A 191 -25.10 -5.49 14.40
N ASP A 192 -25.66 -4.43 14.99
CA ASP A 192 -26.93 -4.47 15.75
C ASP A 192 -28.17 -4.42 14.86
N GLN A 193 -28.01 -4.06 13.59
CA GLN A 193 -29.09 -4.00 12.60
C GLN A 193 -28.61 -4.52 11.24
N PRO A 194 -28.29 -5.83 11.14
CA PRO A 194 -27.89 -6.42 9.87
C PRO A 194 -29.03 -6.27 8.86
N GLY A 195 -28.71 -5.75 7.68
CA GLY A 195 -29.69 -5.47 6.63
C GLY A 195 -30.57 -4.23 6.83
N SER A 196 -30.32 -3.31 7.78
CA SER A 196 -31.12 -2.06 7.82
C SER A 196 -30.86 -1.11 6.64
N ARG A 197 -29.75 -1.31 5.91
CA ARG A 197 -29.48 -0.64 4.63
C ARG A 197 -30.20 -1.29 3.43
N SER A 198 -31.03 -2.33 3.64
CA SER A 198 -31.70 -3.13 2.60
C SER A 198 -32.91 -2.47 1.90
N ASN A 199 -32.97 -1.14 1.80
CA ASN A 199 -33.89 -0.49 0.86
C ASN A 199 -33.36 -0.45 -0.59
N GLY A 200 -32.22 -1.11 -0.85
CA GLY A 200 -31.72 -1.50 -2.16
C GLY A 200 -31.02 -2.86 -2.04
N ARG A 201 -30.79 -3.56 -3.16
CA ARG A 201 -30.05 -4.83 -3.18
C ARG A 201 -28.79 -4.72 -2.29
N ALA A 202 -28.40 -5.79 -1.61
CA ALA A 202 -27.27 -5.84 -0.66
C ALA A 202 -25.88 -5.42 -1.24
N ASP A 203 -25.83 -4.98 -2.51
CA ASP A 203 -24.66 -4.50 -3.25
C ASP A 203 -24.80 -3.05 -3.78
N THR A 204 -25.93 -2.36 -3.58
CA THR A 204 -26.08 -0.98 -4.09
C THR A 204 -25.52 0.04 -3.11
N MET A 205 -24.38 0.61 -3.46
CA MET A 205 -23.75 1.76 -2.80
C MET A 205 -24.70 2.97 -2.81
N SER A 206 -24.61 3.83 -1.80
CA SER A 206 -25.30 5.12 -1.81
C SER A 206 -24.77 6.00 -2.95
N GLU A 207 -25.62 6.87 -3.53
CA GLU A 207 -25.18 7.84 -4.53
C GLU A 207 -23.98 8.67 -4.06
N THR A 208 -23.97 9.09 -2.79
CA THR A 208 -22.84 9.81 -2.19
C THR A 208 -21.55 8.98 -2.22
N GLU A 209 -21.65 7.68 -1.97
CA GLU A 209 -20.49 6.77 -1.96
C GLU A 209 -19.97 6.53 -3.37
N GLU A 210 -20.88 6.34 -4.35
CA GLU A 210 -20.52 6.25 -5.76
C GLU A 210 -19.81 7.52 -6.25
N GLN A 211 -20.31 8.69 -5.87
CA GLN A 211 -19.67 9.97 -6.19
C GLN A 211 -18.27 10.08 -5.59
N ILE A 212 -18.09 9.67 -4.33
CA ILE A 212 -16.77 9.68 -3.68
C ILE A 212 -15.81 8.74 -4.42
N LEU A 213 -16.24 7.53 -4.78
CA LEU A 213 -15.41 6.59 -5.53
C LEU A 213 -15.09 7.07 -6.96
N ALA A 214 -16.03 7.75 -7.62
CA ALA A 214 -15.87 8.35 -8.94
C ALA A 214 -14.82 9.47 -8.97
N THR A 215 -14.41 10.01 -7.82
CA THR A 215 -13.28 10.96 -7.80
C THR A 215 -11.95 10.30 -8.15
N ASN A 216 -11.78 8.98 -7.97
CA ASN A 216 -10.48 8.34 -8.19
C ASN A 216 -10.02 8.38 -9.66
N PRO A 217 -10.82 7.94 -10.66
CA PRO A 217 -10.41 8.04 -12.07
C PRO A 217 -10.00 9.45 -12.48
N ILE A 218 -10.73 10.47 -12.02
CA ILE A 218 -10.42 11.88 -12.29
C ILE A 218 -9.04 12.24 -11.71
N MET A 219 -8.83 11.94 -10.43
CA MET A 219 -7.58 12.29 -9.75
C MET A 219 -6.38 11.50 -10.29
N GLU A 220 -6.60 10.28 -10.76
CA GLU A 220 -5.57 9.48 -11.44
C GLU A 220 -5.26 10.05 -12.83
N ALA A 221 -6.28 10.40 -13.62
CA ALA A 221 -6.09 11.00 -14.95
C ALA A 221 -5.27 12.31 -14.88
N PHE A 222 -5.63 13.22 -13.97
CA PHE A 222 -5.01 14.55 -13.86
C PHE A 222 -3.76 14.59 -12.97
N GLY A 223 -3.54 13.58 -12.12
CA GLY A 223 -2.52 13.64 -11.07
C GLY A 223 -1.52 12.48 -11.07
N ASN A 224 -1.77 11.42 -11.84
CA ASN A 224 -0.84 10.30 -12.00
C ASN A 224 -0.17 10.31 -13.36
N ALA A 225 1.01 9.69 -13.42
CA ALA A 225 1.78 9.53 -14.64
C ALA A 225 2.61 8.25 -14.57
N LYS A 226 3.03 7.77 -15.76
CA LYS A 226 4.02 6.70 -15.86
C LYS A 226 5.41 7.20 -15.51
N THR A 227 6.07 6.43 -14.65
CA THR A 227 7.47 6.60 -14.28
C THR A 227 8.23 5.31 -14.53
N THR A 228 9.56 5.35 -14.43
CA THR A 228 10.40 4.14 -14.53
C THR A 228 10.10 3.05 -13.48
N ARG A 229 9.44 3.40 -12.36
CA ARG A 229 9.16 2.47 -11.24
C ARG A 229 7.70 2.00 -11.18
N ASN A 230 6.78 2.76 -11.76
CA ASN A 230 5.34 2.54 -11.65
C ASN A 230 4.62 3.25 -12.79
N ASP A 231 3.79 2.51 -13.52
CA ASP A 231 3.03 2.99 -14.67
C ASP A 231 1.89 3.95 -14.30
N ASN A 232 1.39 3.89 -13.06
CA ASN A 232 0.33 4.77 -12.53
C ASN A 232 0.79 5.45 -11.22
N SER A 233 1.91 6.18 -11.28
CA SER A 233 2.49 6.84 -10.10
C SER A 233 1.76 8.15 -9.79
N SER A 234 1.16 8.26 -8.61
CA SER A 234 0.66 9.55 -8.11
C SER A 234 1.78 10.56 -7.93
N ARG A 235 1.62 11.74 -8.54
CA ARG A 235 2.60 12.85 -8.51
C ARG A 235 2.09 14.03 -7.68
N PHE A 236 1.26 13.73 -6.68
CA PHE A 236 0.69 14.67 -5.71
C PHE A 236 0.28 13.89 -4.44
N GLY A 237 0.20 14.59 -3.30
CA GLY A 237 -0.39 14.08 -2.07
C GLY A 237 -1.90 14.29 -2.06
N LYS A 238 -2.65 13.31 -1.56
CA LYS A 238 -4.12 13.32 -1.47
C LYS A 238 -4.58 13.10 -0.03
N TYR A 239 -5.46 13.97 0.46
CA TYR A 239 -6.15 13.81 1.74
C TYR A 239 -7.66 13.84 1.49
N ILE A 240 -8.36 12.79 1.91
CA ILE A 240 -9.80 12.64 1.74
C ILE A 240 -10.44 12.65 3.13
N GLU A 241 -11.20 13.70 3.41
CA GLU A 241 -12.02 13.84 4.62
C GLU A 241 -13.39 13.23 4.33
N ILE A 242 -13.73 12.09 4.95
CA ILE A 242 -15.07 11.46 4.84
C ILE A 242 -15.92 11.94 6.01
N MET A 243 -17.11 12.45 5.73
CA MET A 243 -18.00 13.05 6.71
C MET A 243 -19.14 12.09 7.05
N PHE A 244 -19.33 11.82 8.34
CA PHE A 244 -20.41 10.99 8.86
C PHE A 244 -21.42 11.85 9.62
N ASN A 245 -22.70 11.50 9.51
CA ASN A 245 -23.74 12.08 10.37
C ASN A 245 -23.84 11.35 11.72
N LYS A 246 -24.76 11.81 12.58
CA LYS A 246 -25.02 11.19 13.89
C LYS A 246 -25.54 9.75 13.83
N LYS A 247 -26.09 9.34 12.69
CA LYS A 247 -26.52 7.96 12.40
C LYS A 247 -25.40 7.13 11.77
N THR A 248 -24.19 7.66 11.69
CA THR A 248 -22.99 7.02 11.13
C THR A 248 -23.07 6.74 9.63
N GLU A 249 -23.92 7.47 8.92
CA GLU A 249 -24.05 7.41 7.46
C GLU A 249 -23.10 8.42 6.81
N ILE A 250 -22.50 8.05 5.68
CA ILE A 250 -21.65 8.96 4.89
C ILE A 250 -22.53 10.04 4.26
N ILE A 251 -22.26 11.30 4.58
CA ILE A 251 -23.00 12.46 4.05
C ILE A 251 -22.20 13.27 3.03
N GLY A 252 -20.91 12.95 2.84
CA GLY A 252 -20.08 13.54 1.81
C GLY A 252 -18.59 13.32 2.05
N ALA A 253 -17.76 13.84 1.15
CA ALA A 253 -16.33 13.90 1.34
C ALA A 253 -15.74 15.23 0.85
N LYS A 254 -14.57 15.58 1.38
CA LYS A 254 -13.76 16.71 0.93
C LYS A 254 -12.37 16.23 0.59
N ILE A 255 -11.88 16.60 -0.59
CA ILE A 255 -10.55 16.20 -1.06
C ILE A 255 -9.63 17.43 -1.02
N ARG A 256 -8.47 17.27 -0.40
CA ARG A 256 -7.38 18.25 -0.43
C ARG A 256 -6.17 17.64 -1.12
N THR A 257 -5.58 18.41 -2.02
CA THR A 257 -4.38 18.02 -2.76
C THR A 257 -3.17 18.81 -2.28
N TYR A 258 -2.00 18.18 -2.35
CA TYR A 258 -0.74 18.77 -1.93
C TYR A 258 0.35 18.44 -2.95
N LEU A 259 1.29 19.37 -3.15
CA LEU A 259 2.57 19.10 -3.82
C LEU A 259 2.46 18.41 -5.19
N LEU A 260 1.60 18.92 -6.07
CA LEU A 260 1.56 18.47 -7.47
C LEU A 260 2.91 18.75 -8.17
N GLU A 261 3.47 17.75 -8.83
CA GLU A 261 4.73 17.83 -9.57
C GLU A 261 4.61 18.67 -10.86
N ARG A 262 4.59 20.00 -10.71
CA ARG A 262 4.42 20.93 -11.84
C ARG A 262 5.47 20.79 -12.95
N SER A 263 6.69 20.37 -12.62
CA SER A 263 7.76 20.18 -13.61
C SER A 263 7.40 19.14 -14.67
N ARG A 264 6.56 18.15 -14.34
CA ARG A 264 6.14 17.09 -15.26
C ARG A 264 5.34 17.61 -16.46
N LEU A 265 4.67 18.75 -16.32
CA LEU A 265 3.87 19.35 -17.39
C LEU A 265 4.73 19.72 -18.61
N VAL A 266 5.99 20.10 -18.38
CA VAL A 266 6.88 20.62 -19.42
C VAL A 266 8.12 19.76 -19.66
N PHE A 267 8.37 18.78 -18.78
CA PHE A 267 9.53 17.90 -18.87
C PHE A 267 9.22 16.45 -18.48
N GLN A 268 9.68 15.49 -19.29
CA GLN A 268 9.61 14.06 -18.98
C GLN A 268 10.97 13.38 -19.20
N PRO A 269 11.50 12.65 -18.21
CA PRO A 269 12.66 11.78 -18.42
C PRO A 269 12.38 10.65 -19.41
N LEU A 270 13.46 10.04 -19.92
CA LEU A 270 13.37 8.88 -20.80
C LEU A 270 12.56 7.74 -20.13
N LYS A 271 11.66 7.12 -20.91
CA LYS A 271 10.69 6.09 -20.53
C LYS A 271 9.54 6.54 -19.62
N GLU A 272 9.40 7.84 -19.35
CA GLU A 272 8.28 8.40 -18.58
C GLU A 272 7.24 9.08 -19.47
N ARG A 273 6.04 9.31 -18.91
CA ARG A 273 4.97 10.09 -19.54
C ARG A 273 4.68 11.37 -18.77
N ASN A 274 3.99 12.30 -19.43
CA ASN A 274 3.24 13.37 -18.77
C ASN A 274 2.00 12.76 -18.05
N TYR A 275 1.13 13.60 -17.48
CA TYR A 275 -0.12 13.15 -16.86
C TYR A 275 -1.01 12.39 -17.85
N HIS A 276 -1.69 11.35 -17.35
CA HIS A 276 -2.49 10.45 -18.18
C HIS A 276 -3.55 11.16 -19.01
N ILE A 277 -4.18 12.20 -18.45
CA ILE A 277 -5.27 12.93 -19.12
C ILE A 277 -4.88 13.47 -20.50
N PHE A 278 -3.61 13.82 -20.74
CA PHE A 278 -3.17 14.30 -22.05
C PHE A 278 -3.20 13.19 -23.11
N TYR A 279 -2.72 11.99 -22.75
CA TYR A 279 -2.72 10.84 -23.65
C TYR A 279 -4.15 10.32 -23.85
N GLN A 280 -4.95 10.30 -22.78
CA GLN A 280 -6.37 9.99 -22.81
C GLN A 280 -7.16 10.93 -23.72
N LEU A 281 -6.92 12.25 -23.65
CA LEU A 281 -7.56 13.23 -24.54
C LEU A 281 -7.21 12.97 -26.02
N VAL A 282 -5.92 12.78 -26.34
CA VAL A 282 -5.49 12.55 -27.72
C VAL A 282 -6.01 11.22 -28.28
N ALA A 283 -6.11 10.18 -27.45
CA ALA A 283 -6.60 8.87 -27.85
C ALA A 283 -8.14 8.78 -27.91
N GLY A 284 -8.82 9.43 -26.96
CA GLY A 284 -10.26 9.30 -26.73
C GLY A 284 -11.13 10.40 -27.34
N ALA A 285 -10.56 11.52 -27.77
CA ALA A 285 -11.33 12.55 -28.46
C ALA A 285 -11.99 12.02 -29.75
N THR A 286 -13.26 12.38 -29.94
CA THR A 286 -14.00 12.15 -31.18
C THR A 286 -13.40 12.93 -32.35
N ASP A 287 -13.71 12.56 -33.59
CA ASP A 287 -13.18 13.27 -34.77
C ASP A 287 -13.58 14.76 -34.78
N ALA A 288 -14.79 15.08 -34.33
CA ALA A 288 -15.26 16.45 -34.20
C ALA A 288 -14.49 17.22 -33.11
N GLU A 289 -14.28 16.62 -31.93
CA GLU A 289 -13.47 17.22 -30.85
C GLU A 289 -12.01 17.39 -31.31
N ARG A 290 -11.45 16.43 -32.06
CA ARG A 290 -10.09 16.49 -32.59
C ARG A 290 -9.92 17.66 -33.56
N GLU A 291 -10.89 17.89 -34.44
CA GLU A 291 -10.90 19.05 -35.35
C GLU A 291 -11.07 20.37 -34.59
N GLU A 292 -12.04 20.44 -33.66
CA GLU A 292 -12.32 21.65 -32.87
C GLU A 292 -11.12 22.06 -32.00
N LEU A 293 -10.48 21.09 -31.35
CA LEU A 293 -9.37 21.30 -30.42
C LEU A 293 -8.00 21.34 -31.12
N GLY A 294 -7.94 21.04 -32.43
CA GLY A 294 -6.67 20.97 -33.17
C GLY A 294 -5.72 19.88 -32.67
N LEU A 295 -6.25 18.74 -32.20
CA LEU A 295 -5.44 17.68 -31.61
C LEU A 295 -4.66 16.90 -32.68
N LEU A 296 -3.33 16.90 -32.54
CA LEU A 296 -2.40 16.13 -33.35
C LEU A 296 -2.09 14.76 -32.70
N PRO A 297 -1.37 13.85 -33.38
CA PRO A 297 -0.81 12.68 -32.71
C PRO A 297 0.18 13.07 -31.59
N VAL A 298 0.32 12.22 -30.58
CA VAL A 298 1.10 12.47 -29.35
C VAL A 298 2.55 12.89 -29.65
N GLU A 299 3.16 12.28 -30.67
CA GLU A 299 4.52 12.54 -31.11
C GLU A 299 4.77 13.96 -31.63
N HIS A 300 3.71 14.69 -32.01
CA HIS A 300 3.79 16.08 -32.46
C HIS A 300 3.73 17.09 -31.32
N PHE A 301 3.44 16.66 -30.09
CA PHE A 301 3.42 17.53 -28.92
C PHE A 301 4.71 17.39 -28.13
N ASP A 302 5.51 18.46 -28.08
CA ASP A 302 6.76 18.52 -27.31
C ASP A 302 6.55 18.23 -25.83
N TYR A 303 5.37 18.47 -25.27
CA TYR A 303 5.06 18.15 -23.87
C TYR A 303 4.67 16.69 -23.63
N LEU A 304 4.51 15.87 -24.69
CA LEU A 304 4.08 14.48 -24.57
C LEU A 304 5.08 13.47 -25.16
N ASN A 305 6.02 13.92 -26.01
CA ASN A 305 6.93 13.05 -26.78
C ASN A 305 8.33 12.84 -26.14
N GLN A 306 8.73 13.64 -25.14
CA GLN A 306 10.11 13.70 -24.64
C GLN A 306 10.62 12.37 -24.05
N GLY A 307 9.72 11.64 -23.38
CA GLY A 307 10.07 10.38 -22.73
C GLY A 307 10.19 9.19 -23.69
N GLY A 308 9.75 9.32 -24.95
CA GLY A 308 9.83 8.24 -25.94
C GLY A 308 9.01 6.98 -25.60
N ALA A 309 8.01 7.09 -24.71
CA ALA A 309 7.15 5.99 -24.28
C ALA A 309 5.67 6.40 -24.24
N PRO A 310 5.04 6.69 -25.40
CA PRO A 310 3.68 7.22 -25.45
C PRO A 310 2.62 6.22 -24.96
N VAL A 311 2.89 4.92 -25.09
CA VAL A 311 1.98 3.82 -24.72
C VAL A 311 2.46 3.11 -23.45
N ILE A 312 1.51 2.66 -22.64
CA ILE A 312 1.73 1.76 -21.50
C ILE A 312 1.18 0.39 -21.86
N ASP A 313 1.93 -0.66 -21.57
CA ASP A 313 1.48 -2.02 -21.83
C ASP A 313 0.23 -2.36 -20.99
N GLY A 314 -0.79 -2.93 -21.63
CA GLY A 314 -2.06 -3.28 -21.00
C GLY A 314 -3.00 -2.11 -20.63
N VAL A 315 -2.70 -0.86 -21.04
CA VAL A 315 -3.56 0.31 -20.80
C VAL A 315 -4.15 0.79 -22.13
N ASP A 316 -5.46 1.04 -22.13
CA ASP A 316 -6.17 1.68 -23.24
C ASP A 316 -6.58 3.10 -22.82
N ASP A 317 -5.78 4.10 -23.23
CA ASP A 317 -5.99 5.49 -22.86
C ASP A 317 -7.36 6.02 -23.38
N LYS A 318 -7.95 5.43 -24.43
CA LYS A 318 -9.29 5.82 -24.91
C LYS A 318 -10.37 5.34 -23.95
N VAL A 319 -10.30 4.09 -23.51
CA VAL A 319 -11.25 3.53 -22.52
C VAL A 319 -11.14 4.30 -21.19
N ASP A 320 -9.93 4.65 -20.77
CA ASP A 320 -9.72 5.44 -19.56
C ASP A 320 -10.24 6.89 -19.70
N PHE A 321 -10.24 7.45 -20.91
CA PHE A 321 -10.85 8.76 -21.17
C PHE A 321 -12.37 8.71 -21.00
N ASP A 322 -13.02 7.69 -21.55
CA ASP A 322 -14.47 7.48 -21.38
C ASP A 322 -14.81 7.34 -19.88
N ALA A 323 -14.05 6.53 -19.14
CA ALA A 323 -14.21 6.39 -17.69
C ALA A 323 -14.02 7.72 -16.93
N THR A 324 -13.11 8.59 -17.41
CA THR A 324 -12.90 9.92 -16.84
C THR A 324 -14.08 10.85 -17.11
N ARG A 325 -14.65 10.85 -18.32
CA ARG A 325 -15.86 11.62 -18.67
C ARG A 325 -17.07 11.18 -17.86
N ASP A 326 -17.25 9.87 -17.71
CA ASP A 326 -18.32 9.30 -16.90
C ASP A 326 -18.17 9.70 -15.43
N SER A 327 -16.95 9.66 -14.92
CA SER A 327 -16.63 10.08 -13.56
C SER A 327 -16.88 11.57 -13.33
N LEU A 328 -16.46 12.44 -14.26
CA LEU A 328 -16.73 13.88 -14.23
C LEU A 328 -18.25 14.16 -14.21
N SER A 329 -19.01 13.45 -15.05
CA SER A 329 -20.47 13.55 -15.09
C SER A 329 -21.09 13.10 -13.77
N ARG A 330 -20.60 12.01 -13.17
CA ARG A 330 -21.12 11.46 -11.90
C ARG A 330 -20.98 12.44 -10.73
N ILE A 331 -19.90 13.23 -10.72
CA ILE A 331 -19.66 14.26 -9.70
C ILE A 331 -20.28 15.62 -10.06
N GLY A 332 -21.08 15.70 -11.12
CA GLY A 332 -21.86 16.88 -11.49
C GLY A 332 -21.14 17.88 -12.42
N VAL A 333 -20.02 17.51 -13.04
CA VAL A 333 -19.37 18.33 -14.08
C VAL A 333 -20.07 18.05 -15.41
N ASN A 334 -20.85 19.01 -15.89
CA ASN A 334 -21.64 18.84 -17.11
C ASN A 334 -20.76 18.87 -18.38
N THR A 335 -21.34 18.48 -19.53
CA THR A 335 -20.62 18.38 -20.80
C THR A 335 -19.98 19.69 -21.25
N ASP A 336 -20.61 20.84 -21.00
CA ASP A 336 -20.05 22.15 -21.36
C ASP A 336 -18.79 22.45 -20.53
N GLN A 337 -18.83 22.16 -19.23
CA GLN A 337 -17.67 22.30 -18.33
C GLN A 337 -16.55 21.31 -18.69
N GLN A 338 -16.89 20.07 -19.03
CA GLN A 338 -15.91 19.08 -19.50
C GLN A 338 -15.21 19.58 -20.78
N SER A 339 -15.99 20.11 -21.73
CA SER A 339 -15.45 20.68 -22.96
C SER A 339 -14.51 21.87 -22.68
N GLN A 340 -14.85 22.73 -21.72
CA GLN A 340 -13.96 23.82 -21.28
C GLN A 340 -12.65 23.31 -20.67
N ILE A 341 -12.71 22.26 -19.84
CA ILE A 341 -11.52 21.61 -19.28
C ILE A 341 -10.64 21.06 -20.41
N PHE A 342 -11.22 20.36 -21.37
CA PHE A 342 -10.48 19.77 -22.49
C PHE A 342 -9.89 20.82 -23.43
N ARG A 343 -10.57 21.96 -23.63
CA ARG A 343 -9.99 23.13 -24.34
C ARG A 343 -8.76 23.68 -23.63
N ILE A 344 -8.77 23.75 -22.30
CA ILE A 344 -7.58 24.20 -21.52
C ILE A 344 -6.44 23.19 -21.62
N LEU A 345 -6.73 21.90 -21.73
CA LEU A 345 -5.70 20.86 -21.90
C LEU A 345 -5.09 20.85 -23.31
N ALA A 346 -5.89 21.20 -24.33
CA ALA A 346 -5.44 21.24 -25.72
C ALA A 346 -4.64 22.51 -26.07
N ALA A 347 -4.94 23.63 -25.41
CA ALA A 347 -4.23 24.90 -25.55
C ALA A 347 -2.83 24.85 -24.91
#